data_AF-A0A383C3A0-F1
#
_entry.id   AF-A0A383C3A0-F1
#
_cell.length_a   1.000
_cell.length_b   1.000
_cell.length_c   1.000
_cell.angle_alpha   90.00
_cell.angle_beta   90.00
_cell.angle_gamma   90.00
#
_symmetry.space_group_name_H-M   'P 1'
#
loop_
_entity.id
_entity.type
_entity.pdbx_description
1 polymer ?
#
loop_
_entity_poly.entity_id
_entity_poly.type
_entity_poly.pdbx_seq_one_letter_code
_entity_poly.pdbx_strand_id
1 'polypeptide(L)'
;MRILTVLILVLFTALVSEMSPRNDKILRAAEINQFSSNPVERLENPDREIRNWMSHGRSYSEQRYSPLKQVNDTNVSKLGFAWYYDLDDHNVVEATPIVVDGIMYVTGAMGKVYAMEATTGREIWYFDPRVPPKTLVLACCQPVNRGVAFWKDKVFVGALDGRLIALDAQSGEKVWERMTTDPTKPYTITGAPRV
;
A
#
# COMPACT_ATOMS: atom_id res chain seq x y z
N MET A 1 -68.19 -5.07 -38.00
CA MET A 1 -68.73 -6.36 -37.54
C MET A 1 -67.54 -7.26 -37.16
N ARG A 2 -67.31 -7.47 -35.84
CA ARG A 2 -66.38 -8.42 -35.15
C ARG A 2 -64.87 -8.17 -35.37
N ILE A 3 -64.02 -7.73 -34.42
CA ILE A 3 -63.62 -8.14 -33.03
C ILE A 3 -62.95 -9.53 -32.92
N LEU A 4 -61.62 -9.53 -32.66
CA LEU A 4 -60.82 -10.41 -31.78
C LEU A 4 -59.35 -9.92 -31.86
N THR A 5 -58.75 -9.18 -30.92
CA THR A 5 -58.24 -9.53 -29.57
C THR A 5 -57.26 -10.72 -29.56
N VAL A 6 -55.95 -10.44 -29.58
CA VAL A 6 -54.94 -11.20 -28.80
C VAL A 6 -53.91 -10.22 -28.24
N LEU A 7 -53.86 -10.21 -26.91
CA LEU A 7 -53.01 -9.46 -26.01
C LEU A 7 -51.80 -10.35 -25.68
N ILE A 8 -50.57 -9.92 -25.96
CA ILE A 8 -49.37 -10.46 -25.29
C ILE A 8 -48.57 -9.27 -24.77
N LEU A 9 -48.92 -8.88 -23.54
CA LEU A 9 -48.15 -8.01 -22.67
C LEU A 9 -47.68 -8.90 -21.52
N VAL A 10 -46.46 -9.42 -21.58
CA VAL A 10 -45.86 -10.24 -20.51
C VAL A 10 -44.37 -9.89 -20.40
N LEU A 11 -44.04 -9.20 -19.30
CA LEU A 11 -42.75 -9.09 -18.63
C LEU A 11 -41.54 -8.51 -19.41
N PHE A 12 -41.38 -7.19 -19.30
CA PHE A 12 -40.07 -6.54 -19.32
C PHE A 12 -39.66 -6.16 -17.87
N THR A 13 -39.70 -7.14 -16.97
CA THR A 13 -39.20 -7.02 -15.59
C THR A 13 -38.60 -8.35 -15.18
N ALA A 14 -37.28 -8.44 -15.30
CA ALA A 14 -36.35 -9.38 -14.66
C ALA A 14 -35.26 -9.81 -15.65
N LEU A 15 -34.38 -8.87 -16.01
CA LEU A 15 -33.05 -9.22 -16.54
C LEU A 15 -31.96 -8.52 -15.71
N VAL A 16 -32.14 -8.52 -14.38
CA VAL A 16 -31.08 -8.20 -13.41
C VAL A 16 -31.11 -9.28 -12.33
N SER A 17 -30.89 -10.52 -12.73
CA SER A 17 -30.56 -11.61 -11.80
C SER A 17 -29.92 -12.73 -12.59
N GLU A 18 -28.62 -12.59 -12.85
CA GLU A 18 -27.63 -13.67 -12.97
C GLU A 18 -26.31 -13.09 -13.53
N MET A 19 -25.76 -12.09 -12.83
CA MET A 19 -24.34 -11.79 -12.95
C MET A 19 -23.59 -12.89 -12.20
N SER A 20 -23.05 -13.84 -12.97
CA SER A 20 -22.14 -14.88 -12.46
C SER A 20 -20.96 -14.23 -11.72
N PRO A 21 -20.51 -14.77 -10.56
CA PRO A 21 -19.37 -14.24 -9.80
C PRO A 21 -18.03 -14.24 -10.58
N ARG A 22 -18.00 -14.82 -11.79
CA ARG A 22 -16.87 -14.67 -12.73
C ARG A 22 -16.77 -13.28 -13.36
N ASN A 23 -17.89 -12.59 -13.59
CA ASN A 23 -17.86 -11.27 -14.24
C ASN A 23 -17.38 -10.16 -13.29
N ASP A 24 -17.62 -10.26 -11.98
CA ASP A 24 -17.09 -9.28 -11.00
C ASP A 24 -15.56 -9.31 -10.92
N LYS A 25 -14.94 -10.48 -11.05
CA LYS A 25 -13.47 -10.59 -11.09
C LYS A 25 -12.89 -10.00 -12.39
N ILE A 26 -13.57 -10.17 -13.51
CA ILE A 26 -13.14 -9.65 -14.81
C ILE A 26 -13.35 -8.13 -14.87
N LEU A 27 -14.44 -7.61 -14.31
CA LEU A 27 -14.69 -6.17 -14.20
C LEU A 27 -13.72 -5.49 -13.23
N ARG A 28 -13.40 -6.12 -12.08
CA ARG A 28 -12.33 -5.64 -11.21
C ARG A 28 -10.96 -5.70 -11.87
N ALA A 29 -10.61 -6.77 -12.58
CA ALA A 29 -9.36 -6.85 -13.32
C ALA A 29 -9.27 -5.80 -14.45
N ALA A 30 -10.39 -5.44 -15.08
CA ALA A 30 -10.47 -4.43 -16.12
C ALA A 30 -10.42 -2.99 -15.57
N GLU A 31 -10.95 -2.72 -14.37
CA GLU A 31 -10.73 -1.43 -13.66
C GLU A 31 -9.30 -1.31 -13.13
N ILE A 32 -8.66 -2.42 -12.78
CA ILE A 32 -7.26 -2.48 -12.31
C ILE A 32 -6.25 -2.28 -13.46
N ASN A 33 -6.68 -2.32 -14.73
CA ASN A 33 -5.83 -1.98 -15.88
C ASN A 33 -5.50 -0.48 -16.02
N GLN A 34 -5.83 0.35 -15.03
CA GLN A 34 -5.28 1.70 -14.90
C GLN A 34 -3.82 1.77 -14.41
N PHE A 35 -3.14 0.64 -14.17
CA PHE A 35 -1.68 0.61 -13.99
C PHE A 35 -0.87 1.04 -15.25
N SER A 36 -1.52 1.57 -16.29
CA SER A 36 -0.88 2.01 -17.54
C SER A 36 -0.18 3.37 -17.47
N SER A 37 -0.17 4.06 -16.32
CA SER A 37 0.64 5.26 -16.17
C SER A 37 2.11 4.90 -15.94
N ASN A 38 3.00 5.57 -16.66
CA ASN A 38 4.44 5.41 -16.52
C ASN A 38 4.83 5.63 -15.03
N PRO A 39 5.49 4.68 -14.35
CA PRO A 39 5.84 4.79 -12.93
C PRO A 39 6.65 6.05 -12.62
N VAL A 40 7.50 6.48 -13.56
CA VAL A 40 8.26 7.73 -13.46
C VAL A 40 7.30 8.92 -13.43
N GLU A 41 6.36 8.97 -14.37
CA GLU A 41 5.41 10.08 -14.50
C GLU A 41 4.54 10.23 -13.25
N ARG A 42 4.09 9.11 -12.64
CA ARG A 42 3.31 9.12 -11.40
C ARG A 42 4.08 9.79 -10.25
N LEU A 43 5.35 9.43 -10.08
CA LEU A 43 6.21 9.94 -9.00
C LEU A 43 6.70 11.37 -9.24
N GLU A 44 6.91 11.75 -10.51
CA GLU A 44 7.26 13.13 -10.89
C GLU A 44 6.08 14.09 -10.80
N ASN A 45 4.84 13.59 -10.94
CA ASN A 45 3.61 14.40 -10.95
C ASN A 45 2.61 14.00 -9.85
N PRO A 46 3.01 14.01 -8.56
CA PRO A 46 2.18 13.51 -7.46
C PRO A 46 0.88 14.32 -7.25
N ASP A 47 0.81 15.55 -7.76
CA ASP A 47 -0.41 16.38 -7.70
C ASP A 47 -1.51 15.92 -8.67
N ARG A 48 -1.19 15.07 -9.66
CA ARG A 48 -2.22 14.44 -10.52
C ARG A 48 -2.96 13.31 -9.80
N GLU A 49 -2.35 12.74 -8.76
CA GLU A 49 -2.86 11.61 -7.99
C GLU A 49 -2.91 11.94 -6.50
N ILE A 50 -3.60 13.03 -6.13
CA ILE A 50 -3.63 13.57 -4.76
C ILE A 50 -4.11 12.60 -3.66
N ARG A 51 -4.71 11.47 -4.04
CA ARG A 51 -5.14 10.41 -3.12
C ARG A 51 -4.00 9.44 -2.77
N ASN A 52 -2.92 9.45 -3.52
CA ASN A 52 -1.74 8.63 -3.31
C ASN A 52 -0.65 9.40 -2.55
N TRP A 53 0.12 8.65 -1.75
CA TRP A 53 1.36 9.09 -1.10
C TRP A 53 2.45 8.08 -1.49
N MET A 54 3.00 8.26 -2.69
CA MET A 54 3.78 7.21 -3.38
C MET A 54 5.28 7.22 -3.03
N SER A 55 5.77 8.30 -2.45
CA SER A 55 7.16 8.44 -2.00
C SER A 55 7.21 8.83 -0.53
N HIS A 56 8.32 8.60 0.14
CA HIS A 56 8.48 8.83 1.59
C HIS A 56 8.10 10.26 2.00
N GLY A 57 8.49 11.26 1.20
CA GLY A 57 8.14 12.66 1.41
C GLY A 57 6.92 13.14 0.62
N ARG A 58 6.04 12.22 0.19
CA ARG A 58 4.96 12.38 -0.81
C ARG A 58 5.48 12.59 -2.23
N SER A 59 6.31 13.62 -2.43
CA SER A 59 6.91 14.03 -3.70
C SER A 59 8.44 13.93 -3.63
N TYR A 60 9.12 14.03 -4.77
CA TYR A 60 10.58 14.12 -4.81
C TYR A 60 11.17 15.36 -4.14
N SER A 61 10.39 16.43 -3.99
CA SER A 61 10.80 17.61 -3.22
C SER A 61 10.77 17.38 -1.70
N GLU A 62 10.23 16.24 -1.24
CA GLU A 62 10.14 15.84 0.18
C GLU A 62 9.47 16.89 1.08
N GLN A 63 8.60 17.74 0.53
CA GLN A 63 7.92 18.80 1.27
C GLN A 63 6.87 18.28 2.26
N ARG A 64 6.41 17.03 2.09
CA ARG A 64 5.34 16.42 2.92
C ARG A 64 4.05 17.26 2.97
N TYR A 65 3.82 18.09 1.96
CA TYR A 65 2.62 18.90 1.81
C TYR A 65 1.54 18.09 1.07
N SER A 66 0.31 18.01 1.57
CA SER A 66 -0.83 17.42 0.85
C SER A 66 -1.79 18.51 0.37
N PRO A 67 -2.26 18.48 -0.90
CA PRO A 67 -3.23 19.42 -1.43
C PRO A 67 -4.67 19.07 -1.05
N LEU A 68 -4.91 17.96 -0.34
CA LEU A 68 -6.23 17.57 0.14
C LEU A 68 -6.74 18.57 1.18
N LYS A 69 -8.02 18.98 1.05
CA LYS A 69 -8.64 20.03 1.88
C LYS A 69 -9.94 19.60 2.58
N GLN A 70 -10.31 18.32 2.46
CA GLN A 70 -11.52 17.79 3.07
C GLN A 70 -11.52 18.01 4.59
N VAL A 71 -10.36 17.80 5.22
CA VAL A 71 -10.08 18.19 6.61
C VAL A 71 -9.35 19.52 6.59
N ASN A 72 -9.80 20.48 7.40
CA ASN A 72 -9.25 21.82 7.50
C ASN A 72 -9.50 22.43 8.90
N ASP A 73 -9.01 23.65 9.11
CA ASP A 73 -9.08 24.40 10.37
C ASP A 73 -10.51 24.63 10.90
N THR A 74 -11.52 24.59 10.04
CA THR A 74 -12.93 24.76 10.44
C THR A 74 -13.60 23.47 10.88
N ASN A 75 -13.07 22.29 10.51
CA ASN A 75 -13.73 21.01 10.75
C ASN A 75 -12.86 19.93 11.41
N VAL A 76 -11.57 20.20 11.64
CA VAL A 76 -10.63 19.25 12.28
C VAL A 76 -11.10 18.77 13.65
N SER A 77 -11.89 19.57 14.36
CA SER A 77 -12.50 19.21 15.65
C SER A 77 -13.52 18.07 15.55
N LYS A 78 -13.99 17.73 14.35
CA LYS A 78 -14.92 16.62 14.08
C LYS A 78 -14.21 15.31 13.73
N LEU A 79 -12.87 15.32 13.68
CA LEU A 79 -12.12 14.10 13.41
C LEU A 79 -12.41 13.04 14.48
N GLY A 80 -12.59 11.82 14.02
CA GLY A 80 -12.79 10.65 14.86
C GLY A 80 -11.87 9.52 14.41
N PHE A 81 -11.74 8.56 15.31
CA PHE A 81 -11.03 7.32 15.04
C PHE A 81 -11.78 6.50 13.98
N ALA A 82 -11.09 6.09 12.91
CA ALA A 82 -11.67 5.25 11.87
C ALA A 82 -11.35 3.76 12.10
N TRP A 83 -10.08 3.43 12.29
CA TRP A 83 -9.59 2.06 12.53
C TRP A 83 -8.16 2.11 13.11
N TYR A 84 -7.71 0.98 13.65
CA TYR A 84 -6.33 0.71 14.03
C TYR A 84 -5.92 -0.68 13.55
N TYR A 85 -4.61 -0.91 13.54
CA TYR A 85 -4.01 -2.20 13.30
C TYR A 85 -2.91 -2.41 14.35
N ASP A 86 -2.92 -3.55 15.02
CA ASP A 86 -1.89 -3.92 15.98
C ASP A 86 -0.71 -4.56 15.24
N LEU A 87 0.46 -3.92 15.31
CA LEU A 87 1.69 -4.51 14.79
C LEU A 87 2.12 -5.71 15.64
N ASP A 88 2.85 -6.63 15.04
CA ASP A 88 3.27 -7.89 15.68
C ASP A 88 4.26 -7.71 16.85
N ASP A 89 4.81 -6.51 17.02
CA ASP A 89 5.66 -6.16 18.14
C ASP A 89 5.43 -4.72 18.64
N HIS A 90 5.86 -4.46 19.86
CA HIS A 90 5.67 -3.18 20.56
C HIS A 90 6.94 -2.32 20.54
N ASN A 91 7.77 -2.46 19.50
CA ASN A 91 8.93 -1.59 19.34
C ASN A 91 8.54 -0.17 18.89
N VAL A 92 9.51 0.73 18.89
CA VAL A 92 9.36 2.09 18.36
C VAL A 92 9.05 2.05 16.85
N VAL A 93 8.03 2.80 16.43
CA VAL A 93 7.58 2.90 15.04
C VAL A 93 7.99 4.27 14.48
N GLU A 94 8.86 4.28 13.46
CA GLU A 94 9.30 5.49 12.75
C GLU A 94 8.77 5.58 11.31
N ALA A 95 7.93 4.62 10.90
CA ALA A 95 7.50 4.48 9.52
C ALA A 95 6.69 5.69 9.03
N THR A 96 7.03 6.22 7.86
CA THR A 96 6.05 6.98 7.06
C THR A 96 5.30 6.00 6.16
N PRO A 97 3.97 5.83 6.31
CA PRO A 97 3.18 4.98 5.42
C PRO A 97 3.26 5.43 3.96
N ILE A 98 3.31 4.45 3.05
CA ILE A 98 3.17 4.66 1.62
C ILE A 98 1.78 4.18 1.20
N VAL A 99 1.01 5.02 0.50
CA VAL A 99 -0.35 4.68 0.06
C VAL A 99 -0.42 4.78 -1.46
N VAL A 100 -0.68 3.65 -2.11
CA VAL A 100 -0.79 3.55 -3.57
C VAL A 100 -2.05 2.75 -3.91
N ASP A 101 -2.95 3.38 -4.65
CA ASP A 101 -4.13 2.76 -5.25
C ASP A 101 -5.00 2.00 -4.23
N GLY A 102 -5.14 2.58 -3.03
CA GLY A 102 -5.97 2.04 -1.94
C GLY A 102 -5.25 1.07 -1.00
N ILE A 103 -4.00 0.70 -1.28
CA ILE A 103 -3.17 -0.14 -0.42
C ILE A 103 -2.20 0.74 0.37
N MET A 104 -2.17 0.54 1.69
CA MET A 104 -1.21 1.16 2.60
C MET A 104 -0.10 0.17 2.95
N TYR A 105 1.14 0.59 2.77
CA TYR A 105 2.35 -0.16 3.15
C TYR A 105 3.03 0.54 4.33
N VAL A 106 3.23 -0.20 5.43
CA VAL A 106 3.84 0.29 6.67
C VAL A 106 4.91 -0.69 7.13
N THR A 107 5.99 -0.18 7.74
CA THR A 107 7.04 -1.04 8.31
C THR A 107 6.94 -1.09 9.83
N GLY A 108 7.19 -2.27 10.39
CA GLY A 108 7.49 -2.47 11.80
C GLY A 108 9.00 -2.55 12.06
N ALA A 109 9.38 -3.07 13.23
CA ALA A 109 10.77 -3.26 13.57
C ALA A 109 11.50 -4.20 12.59
N MET A 110 12.81 -4.02 12.49
CA MET A 110 13.75 -4.85 11.72
C MET A 110 13.49 -4.91 10.20
N GLY A 111 12.53 -4.13 9.68
CA GLY A 111 12.14 -4.14 8.27
C GLY A 111 10.99 -5.09 7.95
N LYS A 112 10.20 -5.53 8.95
CA LYS A 112 8.90 -6.16 8.73
C LYS A 112 7.98 -5.22 7.95
N VAL A 113 7.19 -5.74 7.02
CA VAL A 113 6.31 -4.94 6.15
C VAL A 113 4.88 -5.46 6.24
N TYR A 114 3.94 -4.53 6.36
CA TYR A 114 2.51 -4.78 6.44
C TYR A 114 1.84 -4.07 5.26
N ALA A 115 1.01 -4.79 4.52
CA ALA A 115 0.12 -4.20 3.52
C ALA A 115 -1.32 -4.33 3.99
N MET A 116 -2.05 -3.23 3.95
CA MET A 116 -3.44 -3.15 4.42
C MET A 116 -4.30 -2.38 3.42
N GLU A 117 -5.60 -2.66 3.39
CA GLU A 117 -6.57 -1.76 2.78
C GLU A 117 -6.59 -0.44 3.56
N ALA A 118 -6.26 0.69 2.89
CA ALA A 118 -6.10 1.98 3.55
C ALA A 118 -7.40 2.51 4.22
N THR A 119 -8.57 2.06 3.76
CA THR A 119 -9.87 2.49 4.28
C THR A 119 -10.38 1.67 5.45
N THR A 120 -9.99 0.39 5.55
CA THR A 120 -10.55 -0.55 6.53
C THR A 120 -9.52 -1.04 7.55
N GLY A 121 -8.23 -0.90 7.26
CA GLY A 121 -7.15 -1.49 8.06
C GLY A 121 -7.03 -3.01 7.90
N ARG A 122 -7.81 -3.64 7.01
CA ARG A 122 -7.75 -5.08 6.77
C ARG A 122 -6.41 -5.45 6.17
N GLU A 123 -5.67 -6.34 6.83
CA GLU A 123 -4.43 -6.90 6.29
C GLU A 123 -4.67 -7.60 4.95
N ILE A 124 -3.79 -7.29 3.99
CA ILE A 124 -3.70 -7.95 2.69
C ILE A 124 -2.58 -8.99 2.76
N TRP A 125 -1.40 -8.59 3.22
CA TRP A 125 -0.27 -9.48 3.45
C TRP A 125 0.70 -8.90 4.49
N TYR A 126 1.52 -9.78 5.04
CA TYR A 126 2.61 -9.47 5.96
C TYR A 126 3.91 -10.13 5.49
N PHE A 127 5.02 -9.42 5.62
CA PHE A 127 6.35 -9.92 5.30
C PHE A 127 7.32 -9.72 6.47
N ASP A 128 7.94 -10.81 6.93
CA ASP A 128 9.05 -10.80 7.87
C ASP A 128 10.37 -11.09 7.14
N PRO A 129 11.36 -10.16 7.14
CA PRO A 129 12.68 -10.44 6.58
C PRO A 129 13.46 -11.52 7.34
N ARG A 130 13.01 -11.91 8.54
CA ARG A 130 13.66 -12.88 9.45
C ARG A 130 15.07 -12.45 9.83
N VAL A 131 15.22 -11.18 10.21
CA VAL A 131 16.50 -10.66 10.70
C VAL A 131 16.90 -11.43 11.96
N PRO A 132 18.14 -11.94 12.07
CA PRO A 132 18.58 -12.65 13.26
C PRO A 132 18.50 -11.77 14.52
N PRO A 133 17.98 -12.27 15.67
CA PRO A 133 17.88 -11.48 16.90
C PRO A 133 19.22 -10.89 17.39
N LYS A 134 20.34 -11.55 17.09
CA LYS A 134 21.68 -11.05 17.41
C LYS A 134 22.03 -9.71 16.75
N THR A 135 21.36 -9.34 15.67
CA THR A 135 21.57 -8.05 14.98
C THR A 135 21.18 -6.86 15.86
N LEU A 136 20.29 -7.06 16.86
CA LEU A 136 19.84 -6.02 17.76
C LEU A 136 20.99 -5.32 18.50
N VAL A 137 22.06 -6.03 18.84
CA VAL A 137 23.23 -5.45 19.54
C VAL A 137 24.03 -4.47 18.67
N LEU A 138 23.80 -4.47 17.35
CA LEU A 138 24.47 -3.59 16.39
C LEU A 138 23.67 -2.31 16.13
N ALA A 139 22.41 -2.23 16.57
CA ALA A 139 21.56 -1.07 16.38
C ALA A 139 21.75 -0.08 17.54
N CYS A 140 22.33 1.09 17.26
CA CYS A 140 22.56 2.13 18.28
C CYS A 140 21.28 2.65 18.94
N CYS A 141 20.18 2.59 18.19
CA CYS A 141 19.08 3.53 18.35
C CYS A 141 17.73 2.81 18.13
N GLN A 142 17.60 1.58 18.67
CA GLN A 142 16.46 0.67 18.50
C GLN A 142 16.38 0.03 17.08
N PRO A 143 15.68 -1.11 16.92
CA PRO A 143 15.53 -1.79 15.65
C PRO A 143 14.46 -1.16 14.73
N VAL A 144 14.45 0.16 14.64
CA VAL A 144 13.42 0.93 13.92
C VAL A 144 13.54 0.77 12.40
N ASN A 145 12.45 1.08 11.70
CA ASN A 145 12.43 1.21 10.25
C ASN A 145 11.57 2.41 9.84
N ARG A 146 12.06 3.20 8.88
CA ARG A 146 11.42 4.47 8.46
C ARG A 146 10.42 4.32 7.31
N GLY A 147 10.22 3.11 6.79
CA GLY A 147 9.23 2.84 5.77
C GLY A 147 9.80 2.17 4.52
N VAL A 148 8.92 2.01 3.54
CA VAL A 148 9.24 1.40 2.24
C VAL A 148 9.37 2.46 1.15
N ALA A 149 9.85 2.03 -0.02
CA ALA A 149 9.60 2.73 -1.28
C ALA A 149 8.69 1.87 -2.17
N PHE A 150 7.92 2.52 -3.05
CA PHE A 150 7.10 1.84 -4.04
C PHE A 150 7.57 2.21 -5.44
N TRP A 151 7.77 1.23 -6.32
CA TRP A 151 8.09 1.46 -7.73
C TRP A 151 7.50 0.37 -8.59
N LYS A 152 6.74 0.77 -9.62
CA LYS A 152 5.99 -0.14 -10.51
C LYS A 152 5.05 -1.05 -9.74
N ASP A 153 5.38 -2.33 -9.66
CA ASP A 153 4.63 -3.42 -9.04
C ASP A 153 5.36 -3.94 -7.78
N LYS A 154 6.31 -3.18 -7.23
CA LYS A 154 7.17 -3.63 -6.13
C LYS A 154 7.23 -2.66 -4.97
N VAL A 155 7.40 -3.26 -3.79
CA VAL A 155 7.69 -2.59 -2.53
C VAL A 155 9.12 -2.91 -2.13
N PHE A 156 9.89 -1.89 -1.78
CA PHE A 156 11.30 -2.02 -1.40
C PHE A 156 11.48 -1.68 0.07
N VAL A 157 12.18 -2.54 0.80
CA VAL A 157 12.47 -2.36 2.22
C VAL A 157 13.95 -2.64 2.53
N GLY A 158 14.54 -1.82 3.39
CA GLY A 158 15.83 -2.12 4.00
C GLY A 158 15.62 -2.90 5.30
N ALA A 159 16.15 -4.12 5.39
CA ALA A 159 16.13 -4.91 6.62
C ALA A 159 17.32 -4.54 7.53
N LEU A 160 17.14 -4.68 8.84
CA LEU A 160 18.13 -4.21 9.82
C LEU A 160 19.52 -4.84 9.66
N ASP A 161 19.60 -6.07 9.13
CA ASP A 161 20.86 -6.79 8.85
C ASP A 161 21.59 -6.35 7.57
N GLY A 162 21.15 -5.26 6.93
CA GLY A 162 21.85 -4.70 5.78
C GLY A 162 21.35 -5.21 4.42
N ARG A 163 20.28 -5.99 4.38
CA ARG A 163 19.65 -6.40 3.11
C ARG A 163 18.72 -5.31 2.57
N LEU A 164 18.80 -5.06 1.27
CA LEU A 164 17.73 -4.44 0.49
C LEU A 164 16.87 -5.55 -0.13
N ILE A 165 15.57 -5.48 0.08
CA ILE A 165 14.61 -6.52 -0.32
C ILE A 165 13.53 -5.88 -1.20
N ALA A 166 13.22 -6.51 -2.33
CA ALA A 166 12.07 -6.17 -3.16
C ALA A 166 10.98 -7.24 -3.03
N LEU A 167 9.77 -6.78 -2.77
CA LEU A 167 8.56 -7.58 -2.63
C LEU A 167 7.61 -7.28 -3.78
N ASP A 168 6.87 -8.28 -4.22
CA ASP A 168 5.72 -8.07 -5.08
C ASP A 168 4.64 -7.30 -4.30
N ALA A 169 4.13 -6.22 -4.88
CA ALA A 169 3.26 -5.29 -4.16
C ALA A 169 1.87 -5.88 -3.81
N GLN A 170 1.41 -6.88 -4.57
CA GLN A 170 0.08 -7.48 -4.39
C GLN A 170 0.10 -8.67 -3.43
N SER A 171 1.16 -9.48 -3.47
CA SER A 171 1.27 -10.72 -2.70
C SER A 171 2.20 -10.63 -1.49
N GLY A 172 3.12 -9.66 -1.46
CA GLY A 172 4.17 -9.58 -0.45
C GLY A 172 5.30 -10.60 -0.65
N GLU A 173 5.26 -11.39 -1.73
CA GLU A 173 6.30 -12.39 -2.01
C GLU A 173 7.64 -11.71 -2.34
N LYS A 174 8.73 -12.27 -1.80
CA LYS A 174 10.09 -11.77 -2.07
C LYS A 174 10.46 -12.05 -3.52
N VAL A 175 10.63 -10.98 -4.30
CA VAL A 175 11.12 -11.05 -5.69
C VAL A 175 12.64 -11.22 -5.70
N TRP A 176 13.34 -10.42 -4.90
CA TRP A 176 14.79 -10.53 -4.72
C TRP A 176 15.26 -9.88 -3.42
N GLU A 177 16.47 -10.22 -2.99
CA GLU A 177 17.20 -9.48 -1.94
C GLU A 177 18.68 -9.32 -2.32
N ARG A 178 19.32 -8.28 -1.77
CA ARG A 178 20.76 -8.01 -1.93
C ARG A 178 21.34 -7.55 -0.59
N MET A 179 22.49 -8.09 -0.22
CA MET A 179 23.27 -7.58 0.90
C MET A 179 23.98 -6.29 0.46
N THR A 180 23.69 -5.16 1.09
CA THR A 180 24.25 -3.84 0.71
C THR A 180 25.37 -3.38 1.64
N THR A 181 25.63 -4.12 2.72
CA THR A 181 26.66 -3.82 3.71
C THR A 181 27.62 -4.99 3.88
N ASP A 182 28.84 -4.73 4.35
CA ASP A 182 29.77 -5.80 4.75
C ASP A 182 29.25 -6.51 6.03
N PRO A 183 28.89 -7.81 5.97
CA PRO A 183 28.31 -8.53 7.10
C PRO A 183 29.32 -8.79 8.23
N THR A 184 30.61 -8.52 8.03
CA THR A 184 31.65 -8.63 9.06
C THR A 184 31.78 -7.36 9.92
N LYS A 185 31.08 -6.28 9.53
CA LYS A 185 31.11 -4.98 10.21
C LYS A 185 29.80 -4.72 10.96
N PRO A 186 29.80 -3.84 11.97
CA PRO A 186 28.61 -3.51 12.75
C PRO A 186 27.70 -2.51 11.99
N TYR A 187 27.30 -2.84 10.76
CA TYR A 187 26.39 -2.02 9.97
C TYR A 187 24.94 -2.48 10.14
N THR A 188 24.03 -1.51 10.18
CA THR A 188 22.57 -1.74 10.20
C THR A 188 21.87 -0.76 9.28
N ILE A 189 20.68 -1.12 8.78
CA ILE A 189 19.83 -0.24 7.97
C ILE A 189 18.52 0.04 8.71
N THR A 190 18.22 1.32 8.89
CA THR A 190 16.95 1.80 9.45
C THR A 190 16.22 2.77 8.51
N GLY A 191 16.89 3.22 7.44
CA GLY A 191 16.35 4.18 6.48
C GLY A 191 15.38 3.55 5.50
N ALA A 192 14.39 4.34 5.07
CA ALA A 192 13.51 3.97 3.97
C ALA A 192 14.26 4.08 2.63
N PRO A 193 14.12 3.12 1.70
CA PRO A 193 14.69 3.24 0.36
C PRO A 193 14.16 4.47 -0.40
N ARG A 194 14.83 4.81 -1.50
CA ARG A 194 14.44 5.85 -2.47
C ARG A 194 14.53 5.28 -3.88
N VAL A 195 13.61 5.68 -4.76
CA VAL A 195 13.45 5.18 -6.13
C VAL A 195 13.31 6.33 -7.12
#